data_AF-A0AAU7XSV6-F1
#
_entry.id   AF-A0AAU7XSV6-F1
#
_cell.length_a   1.000
_cell.length_b   1.000
_cell.length_c   1.000
_cell.angle_alpha   90.00
_cell.angle_beta   90.00
_cell.angle_gamma   90.00
#
_symmetry.space_group_name_H-M   'P 1'
#
loop_
_entity.id
_entity.type
_entity.pdbx_description
1 polymer ?
#
loop_
_entity_poly.entity_id
_entity_poly.type
_entity_poly.pdbx_seq_one_letter_code
_entity_poly.pdbx_strand_id
1 'polypeptide(L)'
;MFGAVGGGPYTYQVMEYRDEVFWRLLDDYRVLVVFDEIHHCAGHDPLLSNAWGQQILQRIQDRAVFTLALSGTPWRSDDRAIALARYLSPEGQLICDYRYGLKEAIADGVCRSPRILLLDNQQVALTEAVETENTVRLFPSIVKLLGESPVTYEDLLRHDEVIEQLLARGSDKLDELNLTQPETAGLVVATDIEHAQQIARALDARGEGWCVVTNRTPNAQQVINAFRHSDCRWIIAVGMIS
;
A
#
# COMPACT_ATOMS: atom_id res chain seq x y z
N MET A 1 -0.27 41.35 -4.07
CA MET A 1 -1.25 40.28 -4.32
C MET A 1 -0.66 39.40 -5.41
N PHE A 2 0.10 38.36 -5.03
CA PHE A 2 0.64 37.38 -5.99
C PHE A 2 -0.50 36.41 -6.34
N GLY A 3 -1.33 36.79 -7.30
CA GLY A 3 -2.34 35.88 -7.85
C GLY A 3 -1.63 34.83 -8.68
N ALA A 4 -1.73 33.56 -8.29
CA ALA A 4 -1.28 32.45 -9.11
C ALA A 4 -2.10 32.46 -10.41
N VAL A 5 -1.48 32.86 -11.51
CA VAL A 5 -2.10 32.77 -12.84
C VAL A 5 -2.03 31.29 -13.24
N GLY A 6 -3.17 30.59 -13.21
CA GLY A 6 -3.37 29.31 -13.90
C GLY A 6 -2.88 28.02 -13.23
N GLY A 7 -2.34 28.07 -12.00
CA GLY A 7 -1.92 26.87 -11.27
C GLY A 7 -3.08 26.17 -10.52
N GLY A 8 -3.07 24.84 -10.46
CA GLY A 8 -4.06 24.06 -9.72
C GLY A 8 -3.61 22.61 -9.43
N PRO A 9 -4.25 21.91 -8.48
CA PRO A 9 -3.97 20.50 -8.24
C PRO A 9 -4.59 19.65 -9.34
N TYR A 10 -3.80 18.72 -9.89
CA TYR A 10 -4.22 17.83 -10.97
C TYR A 10 -3.77 16.41 -10.69
N THR A 11 -4.61 15.44 -11.03
CA THR A 11 -4.22 14.03 -11.00
C THR A 11 -3.41 13.69 -12.25
N TYR A 12 -2.52 12.69 -12.14
CA TYR A 12 -1.70 12.23 -13.27
C TYR A 12 -2.54 11.85 -14.49
N GLN A 13 -3.72 11.24 -14.27
CA GLN A 13 -4.63 10.83 -15.34
C GLN A 13 -5.09 12.00 -16.23
N VAL A 14 -5.20 13.20 -15.67
CA VAL A 14 -5.69 14.36 -16.41
C VAL A 14 -4.64 14.91 -17.36
N MET A 15 -3.34 14.62 -17.15
CA MET A 15 -2.25 15.14 -17.99
C MET A 15 -2.45 14.80 -19.48
N GLU A 16 -2.92 13.59 -19.80
CA GLU A 16 -3.14 13.14 -21.17
C GLU A 16 -4.26 13.92 -21.89
N TYR A 17 -5.20 14.49 -21.14
CA TYR A 17 -6.35 15.22 -21.68
C TYR A 17 -6.19 16.74 -21.61
N ARG A 18 -5.01 17.24 -21.23
CA ARG A 18 -4.72 18.67 -21.20
C ARG A 18 -4.49 19.23 -22.60
N ASP A 19 -5.06 20.40 -22.85
CA ASP A 19 -4.89 21.11 -24.12
C ASP A 19 -3.54 21.82 -24.20
N GLU A 20 -3.19 22.28 -25.40
CA GLU A 20 -1.93 23.01 -25.62
C GLU A 20 -1.92 24.37 -24.88
N VAL A 21 -3.09 24.93 -24.56
CA VAL A 21 -3.18 26.16 -23.75
C VAL A 21 -2.64 25.92 -22.35
N PHE A 22 -2.98 24.78 -21.73
CA PHE A 22 -2.40 24.38 -20.45
C PHE A 22 -0.89 24.21 -20.53
N TRP A 23 -0.38 23.52 -21.56
CA TRP A 23 1.06 23.26 -21.68
C TRP A 23 1.89 24.51 -21.94
N ARG A 24 1.34 25.50 -22.64
CA ARG A 24 1.97 26.82 -22.83
C ARG A 24 2.26 27.55 -21.52
N LEU A 25 1.58 27.21 -20.42
CA LEU A 25 1.90 27.80 -19.12
C LEU A 25 3.36 27.55 -18.70
N LEU A 26 3.94 26.41 -19.09
CA LEU A 26 5.35 26.09 -18.82
C LEU A 26 6.31 26.93 -19.66
N ASP A 27 5.88 27.39 -20.84
CA ASP A 27 6.69 28.20 -21.74
C ASP A 27 6.54 29.71 -21.43
N ASP A 28 5.32 30.15 -21.09
CA ASP A 28 4.96 31.55 -20.86
C ASP A 28 5.36 32.05 -19.46
N TYR A 29 5.47 31.14 -18.48
CA TYR A 29 5.69 31.49 -17.08
C TYR A 29 6.79 30.63 -16.43
N ARG A 30 7.34 31.16 -15.34
CA ARG A 30 8.26 30.41 -14.47
C ARG A 30 7.45 29.50 -13.54
N VAL A 31 7.33 28.23 -13.91
CA VAL A 31 6.50 27.27 -13.18
C VAL A 31 7.34 26.36 -12.28
N LEU A 32 6.86 26.14 -11.05
CA LEU A 32 7.28 25.05 -10.16
C LEU A 32 6.23 23.93 -10.28
N VAL A 33 6.66 22.71 -10.61
CA VAL A 33 5.79 21.54 -10.63
C VAL A 33 6.12 20.65 -9.44
N VAL A 34 5.10 20.32 -8.65
CA VAL A 34 5.21 19.41 -7.51
C VAL A 34 4.50 18.10 -7.86
N PHE A 35 5.23 16.99 -7.76
CA PHE A 35 4.75 15.65 -8.01
C PHE A 35 4.65 14.89 -6.69
N ASP A 36 3.43 14.47 -6.35
CA ASP A 36 3.17 13.63 -5.18
C ASP A 36 3.07 12.16 -5.61
N GLU A 37 3.59 11.24 -4.79
CA GLU A 37 3.73 9.82 -5.10
C GLU A 37 4.28 9.53 -6.52
N ILE A 38 5.36 10.23 -6.89
CA ILE A 38 5.96 10.16 -8.23
C ILE A 38 6.37 8.74 -8.62
N HIS A 39 6.57 7.84 -7.65
CA HIS A 39 6.95 6.45 -7.89
C HIS A 39 5.95 5.68 -8.77
N HIS A 40 4.69 6.14 -8.87
CA HIS A 40 3.72 5.60 -9.83
C HIS A 40 4.02 5.94 -11.29
N CYS A 41 4.80 6.98 -11.56
CA CYS A 41 5.21 7.40 -12.89
C CYS A 41 6.52 6.73 -13.29
N ALA A 42 6.44 5.69 -14.13
CA ALA A 42 7.64 5.05 -14.69
C ALA A 42 8.21 5.94 -15.80
N GLY A 43 9.48 6.33 -15.73
CA GLY A 43 10.11 7.17 -16.73
C GLY A 43 11.64 7.21 -16.67
N HIS A 44 12.29 6.77 -17.74
CA HIS A 44 13.73 6.99 -18.01
C HIS A 44 14.00 6.98 -19.52
N ASP A 45 13.29 6.10 -20.24
CA ASP A 45 13.21 6.05 -21.71
C ASP A 45 11.72 6.10 -22.12
N PRO A 46 11.33 6.86 -23.15
CA PRO A 46 9.96 6.88 -23.68
C PRO A 46 9.36 5.49 -23.96
N LEU A 47 10.16 4.48 -24.32
CA LEU A 47 9.72 3.11 -24.59
C LEU A 47 9.43 2.29 -23.32
N LEU A 48 10.06 2.64 -22.20
CA LEU A 48 9.90 1.96 -20.91
C LEU A 48 8.95 2.71 -19.97
N SER A 49 8.56 3.92 -20.35
CA SER A 49 7.68 4.79 -19.57
C SER A 49 6.23 4.31 -19.60
N ASN A 50 5.49 4.54 -18.51
CA ASN A 50 4.02 4.48 -18.58
C ASN A 50 3.48 5.81 -19.13
N ALA A 51 2.18 5.87 -19.44
CA ALA A 51 1.56 7.06 -20.02
C ALA A 51 1.85 8.34 -19.20
N TRP A 52 1.79 8.25 -17.87
CA TRP A 52 2.05 9.38 -16.97
C TRP A 52 3.52 9.82 -17.01
N GLY A 53 4.46 8.88 -16.85
CA GLY A 53 5.88 9.20 -16.94
C GLY A 53 6.28 9.75 -18.30
N GLN A 54 5.70 9.23 -19.39
CA GLN A 54 5.93 9.75 -20.73
C GLN A 54 5.51 11.23 -20.85
N GLN A 55 4.33 11.61 -20.34
CA GLN A 55 3.90 13.01 -20.33
C GLN A 55 4.84 13.89 -19.50
N ILE A 56 5.30 13.41 -18.34
CA ILE A 56 6.25 14.12 -17.50
C ILE A 56 7.56 14.37 -18.26
N LEU A 57 8.15 13.33 -18.87
CA LEU A 57 9.40 13.46 -19.61
C LEU A 57 9.26 14.31 -20.89
N GLN A 58 8.12 14.29 -21.57
CA GLN A 58 7.96 15.00 -22.85
C GLN A 58 7.48 16.44 -22.72
N ARG A 59 6.60 16.71 -21.75
CA ARG A 59 5.92 18.00 -21.60
C ARG A 59 6.44 18.84 -20.45
N ILE A 60 7.03 18.22 -19.42
CA ILE A 60 7.43 18.93 -18.18
C ILE A 60 8.94 18.97 -18.01
N GLN A 61 9.63 17.85 -18.25
CA GLN A 61 11.09 17.77 -18.19
C GLN A 61 11.68 18.84 -19.12
N ASP A 62 12.58 19.66 -18.58
CA ASP A 62 13.25 20.78 -19.24
C ASP A 62 12.39 22.00 -19.61
N ARG A 63 11.07 21.99 -19.34
CA ARG A 63 10.20 23.17 -19.49
C ARG A 63 9.84 23.82 -18.17
N ALA A 64 9.56 23.03 -17.14
CA ALA A 64 9.38 23.57 -15.79
C ALA A 64 10.69 24.15 -15.28
N VAL A 65 10.64 25.33 -14.67
CA VAL A 65 11.83 25.98 -14.10
C VAL A 65 12.34 25.20 -12.90
N PHE A 66 11.41 24.66 -12.10
CA PHE A 66 11.72 23.79 -10.98
C PHE A 66 10.75 22.62 -10.91
N THR A 67 11.25 21.47 -10.46
CA THR A 67 10.45 20.30 -10.14
C THR A 67 10.74 19.86 -8.71
N LEU A 68 9.70 19.41 -8.00
CA LEU A 68 9.81 18.77 -6.69
C LEU A 68 9.08 17.43 -6.77
N ALA A 69 9.81 16.34 -6.64
CA ALA A 69 9.27 14.98 -6.68
C ALA A 69 9.26 14.37 -5.27
N LEU A 70 8.09 13.95 -4.81
CA LEU A 70 7.85 13.39 -3.48
C LEU A 70 7.40 11.93 -3.62
N SER A 71 7.89 11.07 -2.73
CA SER A 71 7.47 9.66 -2.64
C SER A 71 7.78 9.10 -1.26
N GLY A 72 6.83 8.39 -0.66
CA GLY A 72 7.06 7.59 0.55
C GLY A 72 7.78 6.26 0.28
N THR A 73 7.61 5.73 -0.94
CA THR A 73 8.19 4.46 -1.40
C THR A 73 8.95 4.68 -2.70
N PRO A 74 10.19 5.18 -2.67
CA PRO A 74 10.95 5.55 -3.86
C PRO A 74 11.56 4.33 -4.60
N TRP A 75 10.74 3.31 -4.83
CA TRP A 75 11.03 2.12 -5.62
C TRP A 75 9.77 1.64 -6.34
N ARG A 76 9.94 0.80 -7.35
CA ARG A 76 8.83 0.18 -8.10
C ARG A 76 9.00 -1.33 -8.09
N SER A 77 7.88 -2.05 -8.03
CA SER A 77 7.87 -3.52 -8.05
C SER A 77 8.12 -4.12 -9.44
N ASP A 78 8.01 -3.30 -10.50
CA ASP A 78 8.27 -3.71 -11.88
C ASP A 78 9.69 -3.38 -12.36
N ASP A 79 10.58 -3.02 -11.43
CA ASP A 79 11.99 -2.64 -11.65
C ASP A 79 12.20 -1.48 -12.64
N ARG A 80 11.14 -0.76 -13.01
CA ARG A 80 11.26 0.41 -13.89
C ARG A 80 11.76 1.62 -13.12
N ALA A 81 12.50 2.48 -13.80
CA ALA A 81 12.95 3.75 -13.25
C ALA A 81 11.77 4.72 -13.06
N ILE A 82 11.87 5.57 -12.03
CA ILE A 82 10.89 6.59 -11.70
C ILE A 82 11.16 7.84 -12.56
N ALA A 83 10.10 8.45 -13.08
CA ALA A 83 10.20 9.67 -13.89
C ALA A 83 10.94 10.78 -13.13
N LEU A 84 11.87 11.46 -13.82
CA LEU A 84 12.75 12.51 -13.29
C LEU A 84 13.77 12.06 -12.23
N ALA A 85 13.74 10.79 -11.79
CA ALA A 85 14.68 10.29 -10.82
C ALA A 85 16.09 10.12 -11.42
N ARG A 86 17.11 10.32 -10.59
CA ARG A 86 18.51 10.10 -10.95
C ARG A 86 19.03 8.87 -10.24
N TYR A 87 19.80 8.06 -10.95
CA TYR A 87 20.37 6.83 -10.43
C TYR A 87 21.89 6.85 -10.60
N LEU A 88 22.62 6.35 -9.59
CA LEU A 88 24.06 6.11 -9.70
C LEU A 88 24.31 4.95 -10.65
N SER A 89 25.28 5.13 -11.55
CA SER A 89 25.79 4.08 -12.42
C SER A 89 27.10 3.54 -11.84
N PRO A 90 27.35 2.21 -11.87
CA PRO A 90 26.53 1.15 -12.47
C PRO A 90 25.49 0.50 -11.54
N GLU A 91 25.44 0.83 -10.25
CA GLU A 91 24.69 0.07 -9.25
C GLU A 91 23.16 0.28 -9.29
N GLY A 92 22.67 1.29 -10.01
CA GLY A 92 21.24 1.60 -10.11
C GLY A 92 20.66 2.18 -8.82
N GLN A 93 21.50 2.73 -7.93
CA GLN A 93 21.03 3.29 -6.67
C GLN A 93 20.39 4.66 -6.89
N LEU A 94 19.16 4.85 -6.38
CA LEU A 94 18.46 6.12 -6.45
C LEU A 94 19.20 7.24 -5.69
N ILE A 95 19.33 8.39 -6.32
CA ILE A 95 19.86 9.63 -5.73
C ILE A 95 18.69 10.49 -5.26
N CYS A 96 18.53 10.62 -3.94
CA CYS A 96 17.57 11.54 -3.34
C CYS A 96 18.26 12.85 -2.96
N ASP A 97 17.71 14.00 -3.36
CA ASP A 97 18.20 15.31 -2.92
C ASP A 97 18.01 15.53 -1.41
N TYR A 98 16.95 14.93 -0.84
CA TYR A 98 16.66 14.94 0.59
C TYR A 98 15.95 13.64 1.00
N ARG A 99 16.18 13.19 2.23
CA ARG A 99 15.52 12.01 2.80
C ARG A 99 15.09 12.30 4.23
N TYR A 100 13.79 12.21 4.47
CA TYR A 100 13.20 12.22 5.81
C TYR A 100 12.69 10.82 6.12
N GLY A 101 13.46 10.07 6.90
CA GLY A 101 13.15 8.67 7.19
C GLY A 101 12.17 8.52 8.35
N LEU A 102 11.61 7.32 8.48
CA LEU A 102 10.72 6.98 9.59
C LEU A 102 11.41 7.16 10.96
N LYS A 103 12.73 6.92 11.04
CA LYS A 103 13.50 7.10 12.28
C LYS A 103 13.49 8.56 12.72
N GLU A 104 13.79 9.47 11.81
CA GLU A 104 13.76 10.91 12.05
C GLU A 104 12.32 11.37 12.38
N ALA A 105 11.33 10.91 11.62
CA ALA A 105 9.92 11.22 11.86
C ALA A 105 9.42 10.78 13.25
N ILE A 106 9.89 9.65 13.77
CA ILE A 106 9.59 9.20 15.14
C ILE A 106 10.29 10.09 16.17
N ALA A 107 11.57 10.42 15.95
CA ALA A 107 12.35 11.26 16.86
C ALA A 107 11.76 12.67 16.99
N ASP A 108 11.23 13.22 15.89
CA ASP A 108 10.58 14.53 15.84
C ASP A 108 9.13 14.52 16.32
N GLY A 109 8.56 13.36 16.67
CA GLY A 109 7.18 13.21 17.11
C GLY A 109 6.12 13.36 16.01
N VAL A 110 6.54 13.34 14.74
CA VAL A 110 5.65 13.37 13.57
C VAL A 110 4.97 12.02 13.36
N CYS A 111 5.69 10.92 13.57
CA CYS A 111 5.20 9.55 13.41
C CYS A 111 5.15 8.80 14.75
N ARG A 112 4.19 7.88 14.88
CA ARG A 112 4.14 6.91 15.99
C ARG A 112 5.20 5.83 15.78
N SER A 113 5.78 5.32 16.86
CA SER A 113 6.69 4.17 16.77
C SER A 113 5.92 2.90 16.43
N PRO A 114 6.23 2.22 15.31
CA PRO A 114 5.60 0.95 14.98
C PRO A 114 6.07 -0.15 15.95
N ARG A 115 5.20 -1.14 16.16
CA ARG A 115 5.56 -2.41 16.83
C ARG A 115 5.26 -3.55 15.88
N ILE A 116 6.30 -4.29 15.51
CA ILE A 116 6.18 -5.45 14.62
C ILE A 116 6.13 -6.70 15.48
N LEU A 117 5.04 -7.46 15.37
CA LEU A 117 4.91 -8.78 15.96
C LEU A 117 4.94 -9.80 14.83
N LEU A 118 5.98 -10.65 14.83
CA LEU A 118 6.07 -11.78 13.92
C LEU A 118 5.41 -12.99 14.56
N LEU A 119 4.63 -13.72 13.77
CA LEU A 119 3.89 -14.90 14.20
C LEU A 119 4.46 -16.13 13.51
N ASP A 120 4.68 -17.17 14.31
CA ASP A 120 5.13 -18.47 13.85
C ASP A 120 4.48 -19.54 14.74
N ASN A 121 4.46 -20.78 14.24
CA ASN A 121 3.96 -21.93 14.98
C ASN A 121 4.98 -23.07 14.89
N GLN A 122 5.43 -23.57 16.03
CA GLN A 122 6.45 -24.63 16.13
C GLN A 122 5.87 -26.04 15.95
N GLN A 123 4.56 -26.16 15.82
CA GLN A 123 3.86 -27.44 15.74
C GLN A 123 2.82 -27.41 14.60
N VAL A 124 3.27 -27.11 13.38
CA VAL A 124 2.37 -27.13 12.23
C VAL A 124 2.20 -28.56 11.74
N ALA A 125 0.97 -29.07 11.78
CA ALA A 125 0.63 -30.40 11.29
C ALA A 125 0.00 -30.31 9.90
N LEU A 126 0.64 -30.89 8.90
CA LEU A 126 0.09 -31.08 7.57
C LEU A 126 -0.50 -32.48 7.47
N THR A 127 -1.80 -32.58 7.21
CA THR A 127 -2.47 -33.85 6.94
C THR A 127 -2.64 -34.02 5.44
N GLU A 128 -1.96 -35.01 4.87
CA GLU A 128 -2.06 -35.36 3.45
C GLU A 128 -2.96 -36.60 3.33
N ALA A 129 -4.08 -36.45 2.62
CA ALA A 129 -4.97 -37.55 2.31
C ALA A 129 -4.46 -38.28 1.06
N VAL A 130 -3.91 -39.48 1.23
CA VAL A 130 -3.56 -40.38 0.12
C VAL A 130 -4.64 -41.46 0.06
N GLU A 131 -5.00 -41.94 -1.14
CA GLU A 131 -6.17 -42.78 -1.45
C GLU A 131 -6.46 -43.95 -0.48
N THR A 132 -5.46 -44.44 0.25
CA THR A 132 -5.59 -45.53 1.21
C THR A 132 -5.25 -45.18 2.66
N GLU A 133 -4.52 -44.08 2.95
CA GLU A 133 -4.10 -43.69 4.31
C GLU A 133 -3.87 -42.16 4.43
N ASN A 134 -4.16 -41.59 5.60
CA ASN A 134 -3.80 -40.20 5.92
C ASN A 134 -2.41 -40.15 6.57
N THR A 135 -1.48 -39.40 5.97
CA THR A 135 -0.16 -39.15 6.58
C THR A 135 -0.12 -37.77 7.21
N VAL A 136 0.33 -37.71 8.47
CA VAL A 136 0.53 -36.43 9.19
C VAL A 136 2.02 -36.12 9.26
N ARG A 137 2.42 -34.98 8.71
CA ARG A 137 3.79 -34.46 8.76
C ARG A 137 3.84 -33.23 9.66
N LEU A 138 4.80 -33.21 10.58
CA LEU A 138 5.00 -32.09 11.51
C LEU A 138 6.13 -31.20 11.02
N PHE A 139 5.91 -29.88 11.06
CA PHE A 139 6.89 -28.87 10.72
C PHE A 139 7.17 -27.96 11.93
N PRO A 140 8.45 -27.65 12.20
CA PRO A 140 8.86 -26.87 13.37
C PRO A 140 8.72 -25.35 13.18
N SER A 141 8.22 -24.90 12.02
CA SER A 141 7.89 -23.50 11.73
C SER A 141 7.05 -23.39 10.46
N ILE A 142 6.38 -22.25 10.28
CA ILE A 142 5.70 -21.87 9.03
C ILE A 142 6.71 -21.80 7.87
N VAL A 143 7.90 -21.26 8.11
CA VAL A 143 8.96 -21.18 7.09
C VAL A 143 9.34 -22.58 6.59
N LYS A 144 9.45 -23.55 7.51
CA LYS A 144 9.76 -24.94 7.15
C LYS A 144 8.63 -25.61 6.39
N LEU A 145 7.38 -25.38 6.80
CA LEU A 145 6.21 -25.85 6.05
C LEU A 145 6.25 -25.33 4.60
N LEU A 146 6.41 -24.02 4.42
CA LEU A 146 6.41 -23.38 3.09
C LEU A 146 7.59 -23.82 2.22
N GLY A 147 8.73 -24.18 2.82
CA GLY A 147 9.92 -24.61 2.09
C GLY A 147 9.99 -26.11 1.79
N GLU A 148 9.32 -26.96 2.57
CA GLU A 148 9.48 -28.42 2.54
C GLU A 148 8.16 -29.19 2.28
N SER A 149 7.10 -28.47 1.91
CA SER A 149 5.77 -29.00 1.60
C SER A 149 5.17 -28.29 0.37
N PRO A 150 4.10 -28.83 -0.24
CA PRO A 150 3.40 -28.18 -1.34
C PRO A 150 2.52 -27.00 -0.90
N VAL A 151 2.37 -26.76 0.41
CA VAL A 151 1.55 -25.68 0.96
C VAL A 151 2.14 -24.34 0.58
N THR A 152 1.32 -23.50 -0.05
CA THR A 152 1.67 -22.13 -0.39
C THR A 152 1.34 -21.17 0.73
N TYR A 153 1.91 -19.96 0.67
CA TYR A 153 1.55 -18.90 1.61
C TYR A 153 0.06 -18.52 1.49
N GLU A 154 -0.50 -18.59 0.29
CA GLU A 154 -1.92 -18.33 0.07
C GLU A 154 -2.81 -19.39 0.74
N ASP A 155 -2.43 -20.66 0.67
CA ASP A 155 -3.16 -21.74 1.36
C ASP A 155 -3.22 -21.50 2.87
N LEU A 156 -2.12 -21.04 3.48
CA LEU A 156 -2.07 -20.69 4.89
C LEU A 156 -2.94 -19.48 5.24
N LEU A 157 -2.89 -18.42 4.41
CA LEU A 157 -3.70 -17.22 4.64
C LEU A 157 -5.20 -17.52 4.58
N ARG A 158 -5.62 -18.46 3.75
CA ARG A 158 -7.02 -18.89 3.60
C ARG A 158 -7.42 -20.00 4.57
N HIS A 159 -6.53 -20.47 5.42
CA HIS A 159 -6.85 -21.52 6.39
C HIS A 159 -7.67 -20.94 7.55
N ASP A 160 -8.86 -21.47 7.81
CA ASP A 160 -9.79 -20.91 8.80
C ASP A 160 -9.17 -20.77 10.19
N GLU A 161 -8.48 -21.81 10.69
CA GLU A 161 -7.80 -21.73 12.00
C GLU A 161 -6.74 -20.63 12.05
N VAL A 162 -6.04 -20.34 10.95
CA VAL A 162 -5.04 -19.27 10.90
C VAL A 162 -5.73 -17.93 10.97
N ILE A 163 -6.79 -17.71 10.18
CA ILE A 163 -7.59 -16.49 10.20
C ILE A 163 -8.16 -16.25 11.60
N GLU A 164 -8.79 -17.26 12.20
CA GLU A 164 -9.38 -17.17 13.52
C GLU A 164 -8.36 -16.80 14.59
N GLN A 165 -7.18 -17.43 14.58
CA GLN A 165 -6.11 -17.13 15.55
C GLN A 165 -5.53 -15.72 15.36
N LEU A 166 -5.37 -15.26 14.11
CA LEU A 166 -4.91 -13.90 13.82
C LEU A 166 -5.91 -12.86 14.29
N LEU A 167 -7.20 -13.04 13.98
CA LEU A 167 -8.25 -12.13 14.41
C LEU A 167 -8.45 -12.16 15.92
N ALA A 168 -8.30 -13.32 16.57
CA ALA A 168 -8.35 -13.41 18.03
C ALA A 168 -7.26 -12.54 18.68
N ARG A 169 -6.00 -12.73 18.28
CA ARG A 169 -4.88 -11.92 18.80
C ARG A 169 -5.04 -10.43 18.49
N GLY A 170 -5.55 -10.10 17.29
CA GLY A 170 -5.86 -8.73 16.91
C GLY A 170 -6.94 -8.11 17.78
N SER A 171 -8.01 -8.85 18.05
CA SER A 171 -9.15 -8.40 18.88
C SER A 171 -8.71 -8.16 20.32
N ASP A 172 -7.97 -9.11 20.91
CA ASP A 172 -7.41 -8.97 22.26
C ASP A 172 -6.51 -7.73 22.35
N LYS A 173 -5.72 -7.47 21.30
CA LYS A 173 -4.85 -6.30 21.27
C LYS A 173 -5.63 -4.99 21.13
N LEU A 174 -6.70 -4.97 20.33
CA LEU A 174 -7.58 -3.81 20.25
C LEU A 174 -8.27 -3.53 21.59
N ASP A 175 -8.71 -4.57 22.30
CA ASP A 175 -9.31 -4.43 23.64
C ASP A 175 -8.33 -3.81 24.64
N GLU A 176 -7.06 -4.26 24.63
CA GLU A 176 -6.00 -3.67 25.47
C GLU A 176 -5.78 -2.18 25.13
N LEU A 177 -5.73 -1.83 23.84
CA LEU A 177 -5.47 -0.46 23.39
C LEU A 177 -6.65 0.46 23.69
N ASN A 178 -7.89 -0.02 23.54
CA ASN A 178 -9.10 0.76 23.78
C ASN A 178 -9.26 1.22 25.23
N LEU A 179 -8.59 0.57 26.20
CA LEU A 179 -8.50 1.06 27.58
C LEU A 179 -7.79 2.43 27.70
N THR A 180 -6.91 2.75 26.76
CA THR A 180 -6.11 3.99 26.75
C THR A 180 -6.45 4.91 25.58
N GLN A 181 -6.92 4.34 24.47
CA GLN A 181 -7.23 5.03 23.21
C GLN A 181 -8.55 4.46 22.64
N PRO A 182 -9.72 4.96 23.08
CA PRO A 182 -11.03 4.39 22.74
C PRO A 182 -11.38 4.38 21.24
N GLU A 183 -10.72 5.22 20.44
CA GLU A 183 -10.93 5.32 18.98
C GLU A 183 -9.98 4.40 18.19
N THR A 184 -9.42 3.36 18.83
CA THR A 184 -8.52 2.43 18.14
C THR A 184 -9.34 1.43 17.33
N ALA A 185 -9.03 1.35 16.04
CA ALA A 185 -9.64 0.39 15.12
C ALA A 185 -8.56 -0.45 14.41
N GLY A 186 -8.95 -1.65 13.97
CA GLY A 186 -8.11 -2.58 13.24
C GLY A 186 -8.26 -2.45 11.73
N LEU A 187 -7.14 -2.60 11.01
CA LEU A 187 -7.09 -2.73 9.56
C LEU A 187 -6.61 -4.14 9.21
N VAL A 188 -7.39 -4.86 8.41
CA VAL A 188 -6.98 -6.13 7.80
C VAL A 188 -6.73 -5.90 6.31
N VAL A 189 -5.56 -6.27 5.81
CA VAL A 189 -5.23 -6.20 4.38
C VAL A 189 -5.38 -7.60 3.80
N ALA A 190 -6.40 -7.81 2.98
CA ALA A 190 -6.67 -9.10 2.35
C ALA A 190 -6.03 -9.17 0.94
N THR A 191 -5.60 -10.38 0.54
CA THR A 191 -5.07 -10.66 -0.81
C THR A 191 -6.08 -10.32 -1.92
N ASP A 192 -7.34 -10.74 -1.77
CA ASP A 192 -8.39 -10.46 -2.75
C ASP A 192 -9.78 -10.33 -2.10
N ILE A 193 -10.80 -10.14 -2.94
CA ILE A 193 -12.19 -9.94 -2.51
C ILE A 193 -12.74 -11.20 -1.82
N GLU A 194 -12.38 -12.39 -2.27
CA GLU A 194 -12.89 -13.64 -1.68
C GLU A 194 -12.33 -13.83 -0.27
N HIS A 195 -11.02 -13.65 -0.10
CA HIS A 195 -10.37 -13.70 1.19
C HIS A 195 -10.89 -12.62 2.14
N ALA A 196 -11.17 -11.40 1.64
CA ALA A 196 -11.80 -10.36 2.44
C ALA A 196 -13.19 -10.78 2.96
N GLN A 197 -13.99 -11.49 2.15
CA GLN A 197 -15.28 -12.03 2.59
C GLN A 197 -15.14 -13.19 3.57
N GLN A 198 -14.07 -13.98 3.48
CA GLN A 198 -13.77 -15.01 4.48
C GLN A 198 -13.44 -14.38 5.84
N ILE A 199 -12.56 -13.37 5.86
CA ILE A 199 -12.23 -12.60 7.06
C ILE A 199 -13.48 -11.92 7.65
N ALA A 200 -14.33 -11.32 6.80
CA ALA A 200 -15.56 -10.68 7.24
C ALA A 200 -16.49 -11.66 7.96
N ARG A 201 -16.66 -12.88 7.42
CA ARG A 201 -17.43 -13.94 8.06
C ARG A 201 -16.82 -14.38 9.39
N ALA A 202 -15.50 -14.48 9.47
CA ALA A 202 -14.80 -14.83 10.71
C ALA A 202 -14.95 -13.74 11.79
N LEU A 203 -14.95 -12.46 11.42
CA LEU A 203 -15.25 -11.35 12.32
C LEU A 203 -16.72 -11.35 12.76
N ASP A 204 -17.64 -11.58 11.83
CA ASP A 204 -19.08 -11.66 12.11
C ASP A 204 -19.41 -12.78 13.11
N ALA A 205 -18.80 -13.96 12.94
CA ALA A 205 -18.93 -15.09 13.86
C ALA A 205 -18.43 -14.77 15.28
N ARG A 206 -17.55 -13.78 15.42
CA ARG A 206 -17.03 -13.27 16.71
C ARG A 206 -17.87 -12.13 17.29
N GLY A 207 -18.89 -11.65 16.56
CA GLY A 207 -19.70 -10.49 16.95
C GLY A 207 -18.97 -9.16 16.80
N GLU A 208 -17.91 -9.10 15.99
CA GLU A 208 -17.13 -7.89 15.75
C GLU A 208 -17.76 -7.03 14.65
N GLY A 209 -17.81 -5.71 14.84
CA GLY A 209 -18.22 -4.78 13.79
C GLY A 209 -17.15 -4.67 12.70
N TRP A 210 -17.53 -4.84 11.43
CA TRP A 210 -16.61 -4.83 10.29
C TRP A 210 -17.14 -4.02 9.09
N CYS A 211 -16.21 -3.55 8.26
CA CYS A 211 -16.49 -2.91 6.97
C CYS A 211 -15.50 -3.42 5.91
N VAL A 212 -15.98 -3.79 4.71
CA VAL A 212 -15.13 -4.22 3.60
C VAL A 212 -15.02 -3.11 2.56
N VAL A 213 -13.79 -2.75 2.20
CA VAL A 213 -13.47 -1.76 1.15
C VAL A 213 -12.53 -2.38 0.13
N THR A 214 -12.94 -2.41 -1.13
CA THR A 214 -12.18 -3.01 -2.23
C THR A 214 -12.00 -2.00 -3.34
N ASN A 215 -11.08 -2.29 -4.27
CA ASN A 215 -10.92 -1.52 -5.51
C ASN A 215 -12.18 -1.46 -6.39
N ARG A 216 -13.20 -2.30 -6.13
CA ARG A 216 -14.51 -2.29 -6.80
C ARG A 216 -15.60 -1.59 -6.01
N THR A 217 -15.32 -1.14 -4.79
CA THR A 217 -16.31 -0.47 -3.93
C THR A 217 -16.64 0.91 -4.50
N PRO A 218 -17.89 1.18 -4.94
CA PRO A 218 -18.29 2.50 -5.39
C PRO A 218 -18.15 3.51 -4.25
N ASN A 219 -17.61 4.69 -4.54
CA ASN A 219 -17.37 5.74 -3.55
C ASN A 219 -16.57 5.26 -2.33
N ALA A 220 -15.54 4.42 -2.53
CA ALA A 220 -14.71 3.87 -1.45
C ALA A 220 -14.23 4.92 -0.43
N GLN A 221 -13.91 6.14 -0.88
CA GLN A 221 -13.51 7.24 0.01
C GLN A 221 -14.61 7.63 1.02
N GLN A 222 -15.88 7.61 0.60
CA GLN A 222 -17.01 7.88 1.49
C GLN A 222 -17.17 6.77 2.52
N VAL A 223 -16.98 5.50 2.11
CA VAL A 223 -17.03 4.35 3.01
C VAL A 223 -15.91 4.43 4.05
N ILE A 224 -14.68 4.73 3.64
CA ILE A 224 -13.54 4.94 4.55
C ILE A 224 -13.82 6.11 5.50
N ASN A 225 -14.42 7.19 5.00
CA ASN A 225 -14.74 8.34 5.84
C ASN A 225 -15.88 8.03 6.84
N ALA A 226 -16.87 7.23 6.44
CA ALA A 226 -17.91 6.75 7.34
C ALA A 226 -17.31 5.85 8.44
N PHE A 227 -16.39 4.95 8.07
CA PHE A 227 -15.68 4.09 9.03
C PHE A 227 -14.92 4.91 10.09
N ARG A 228 -14.19 5.96 9.68
CA ARG A 228 -13.46 6.85 10.60
C ARG A 228 -14.32 7.51 11.68
N HIS A 229 -15.62 7.66 11.45
CA HIS A 229 -16.56 8.30 12.38
C HIS A 229 -17.59 7.30 12.94
N SER A 230 -17.31 6.00 12.83
CA SER A 230 -18.20 4.94 13.29
C SER A 230 -17.56 4.18 14.46
N ASP A 231 -18.39 3.45 15.21
CA ASP A 231 -17.93 2.52 16.25
C ASP A 231 -17.50 1.16 15.68
N CYS A 232 -17.31 1.08 14.35
CA CYS A 232 -16.89 -0.14 13.68
C CYS A 232 -15.43 -0.45 14.03
N ARG A 233 -15.18 -1.64 14.56
CA ARG A 233 -13.85 -2.01 15.06
C ARG A 233 -12.87 -2.39 13.96
N TRP A 234 -13.36 -2.88 12.82
CA TRP A 234 -12.51 -3.43 11.77
C TRP A 234 -12.84 -2.89 10.39
N ILE A 235 -11.80 -2.52 9.64
CA ILE A 235 -11.88 -2.30 8.20
C ILE A 235 -11.02 -3.34 7.48
N ILE A 236 -11.60 -4.02 6.49
CA ILE A 236 -10.95 -5.01 5.65
C ILE A 236 -10.73 -4.38 4.28
N ALA A 237 -9.48 -4.29 3.84
CA ALA A 237 -9.08 -3.62 2.60
C ALA A 237 -8.51 -4.60 1.57
N VAL A 238 -8.85 -4.42 0.30
CA VAL A 238 -8.28 -5.18 -0.84
C VAL A 238 -7.79 -4.21 -1.91
N GLY A 239 -6.47 -4.17 -2.14
CA GLY A 239 -5.88 -3.37 -3.21
C GLY A 239 -6.24 -1.87 -3.15
N MET A 240 -6.53 -1.37 -1.95
CA MET A 240 -7.05 -0.02 -1.67
C MET A 240 -6.05 0.87 -0.91
N ILE A 241 -4.85 0.35 -0.61
CA ILE A 241 -3.80 1.09 0.08
C ILE A 241 -2.64 1.21 -0.91
N SER A 242 -2.65 2.31 -1.63
CA SER A 242 -1.53 2.89 -2.36
C SER A 242 -1.43 4.34 -1.92
#